data_AF-A0A7X8FSU3-F1
#
_entry.id   AF-A0A7X8FSU3-F1
#
_cell.length_a   1.000
_cell.length_b   1.000
_cell.length_c   1.000
_cell.angle_alpha   90.00
_cell.angle_beta   90.00
_cell.angle_gamma   90.00
#
_symmetry.space_group_name_H-M   'P 1'
#
loop_
_entity.id
_entity.type
_entity.pdbx_description
1 polymer ?
#
loop_
_entity_poly.entity_id
_entity_poly.type
_entity_poly.pdbx_seq_one_letter_code
_entity_poly.pdbx_strand_id
1 'polypeptide(L)'
;MQYASKTQERKQTSKRLPNRLLILFLRQLSMLLAGNIALDKALAIIQESGAGKEIQKTAEELYGHIAGGAALSEAMLYTGRFAPLLSAMARTGEESGTLPRILTNYTNALERQETTKKKIHQALMYPVLLTVVSICVVVFLLINVIPSFATLFSDAGMRLPLPTRILIAFSVGVGNIGPLFFLLLLGLFLLLVLASRTPVGKVRLHTLRRKIPFLGRLDRDIHTARLAELMALFFESNVDLLQFLDILAQGTKNIAERENLRTVHAGILHGMSVSDAFHSTGFYNPVFVSMLRVGEESGQISQVTASIAAYLDLDVQMRLQRATALLEPALILLLSFVIGFIVLAIAMPMFNMVNLYDL
;
A
#
# COMPACT_ATOMS: atom_id res chain seq x y z
N MET A 1 29.42 -40.34 -2.35
CA MET A 1 29.67 -39.05 -1.67
C MET A 1 30.34 -38.02 -2.59
N GLN A 2 29.88 -37.84 -3.83
CA GLN A 2 30.50 -36.88 -4.76
C GLN A 2 29.49 -36.20 -5.70
N TYR A 3 28.24 -36.04 -5.23
CA TYR A 3 27.18 -35.30 -5.94
C TYR A 3 26.56 -34.18 -5.09
N ALA A 4 27.03 -33.95 -3.86
CA ALA A 4 26.43 -33.01 -2.91
C ALA A 4 27.10 -31.62 -2.84
N SER A 5 28.09 -31.32 -3.68
CA SER A 5 28.97 -30.14 -3.48
C SER A 5 29.00 -29.12 -4.63
N LYS A 6 27.98 -29.08 -5.51
CA LYS A 6 27.95 -28.09 -6.62
C LYS A 6 26.67 -27.25 -6.75
N THR A 7 25.70 -27.36 -5.85
CA THR A 7 24.41 -26.64 -5.99
C THR A 7 24.27 -25.39 -5.10
N GLN A 8 25.29 -25.01 -4.31
CA GLN A 8 25.16 -23.93 -3.33
C GLN A 8 25.45 -22.50 -3.81
N GLU A 9 25.72 -22.25 -5.10
CA GLU A 9 26.03 -20.88 -5.59
C GLU A 9 25.30 -20.43 -6.85
N ARG A 10 24.02 -20.80 -7.03
CA ARG A 10 23.15 -20.03 -7.95
C ARG A 10 22.47 -18.91 -7.18
N LYS A 11 23.05 -17.70 -7.32
CA LYS A 11 22.48 -16.40 -6.93
C LYS A 11 20.94 -16.39 -7.02
N GLN A 12 20.29 -16.23 -5.87
CA GLN A 12 18.87 -15.91 -5.70
C GLN A 12 18.54 -14.51 -6.28
N THR A 13 18.69 -14.33 -7.59
CA THR A 13 18.28 -13.09 -8.30
C THR A 13 17.03 -13.31 -9.14
N SER A 14 16.17 -14.25 -8.75
CA SER A 14 14.85 -14.35 -9.36
C SER A 14 13.95 -13.28 -8.77
N LYS A 15 13.43 -12.40 -9.63
CA LYS A 15 12.49 -11.34 -9.23
C LYS A 15 11.17 -12.02 -8.86
N ARG A 16 10.65 -11.74 -7.65
CA ARG A 16 9.31 -12.22 -7.24
C ARG A 16 8.27 -11.91 -8.32
N LEU A 17 7.35 -12.84 -8.54
CA LEU A 17 6.23 -12.65 -9.45
C LEU A 17 5.39 -11.44 -9.02
N PRO A 18 5.01 -10.55 -9.94
CA PRO A 18 4.01 -9.53 -9.66
C PRO A 18 2.70 -10.17 -9.17
N ASN A 19 2.09 -9.59 -8.13
CA ASN A 19 0.88 -10.15 -7.50
C ASN A 19 -0.22 -10.54 -8.50
N ARG A 20 -0.45 -9.75 -9.55
CA ARG A 20 -1.44 -10.06 -10.60
C ARG A 20 -1.13 -11.36 -11.35
N LEU A 21 0.14 -11.60 -11.70
CA LEU A 21 0.56 -12.82 -12.40
C LEU A 21 0.59 -14.01 -11.43
N LEU A 22 0.99 -13.78 -10.18
CA LEU A 22 0.96 -14.78 -9.13
C LEU A 22 -0.47 -15.29 -8.87
N ILE A 23 -1.45 -14.38 -8.75
CA ILE A 23 -2.87 -14.74 -8.59
C ILE A 23 -3.34 -15.60 -9.76
N LEU A 24 -3.03 -15.20 -11.00
CA LEU A 24 -3.43 -15.97 -12.19
C LEU A 24 -2.81 -17.37 -12.21
N PHE A 25 -1.51 -17.47 -11.92
CA PHE A 25 -0.79 -18.74 -11.84
C PHE A 25 -1.39 -19.66 -10.78
N LEU A 26 -1.56 -19.16 -9.54
CA LEU A 26 -2.08 -19.96 -8.43
C LEU A 26 -3.54 -20.36 -8.63
N ARG A 27 -4.36 -19.49 -9.25
CA ARG A 27 -5.75 -19.81 -9.59
C ARG A 27 -5.83 -20.96 -10.60
N GLN A 28 -5.04 -20.90 -11.67
CA GLN A 28 -4.98 -21.99 -12.65
C GLN A 28 -4.51 -23.28 -12.02
N LEU A 29 -3.42 -23.23 -11.24
CA LEU A 29 -2.88 -24.38 -10.55
C LEU A 29 -3.90 -24.99 -9.57
N SER A 30 -4.56 -24.16 -8.75
CA SER A 30 -5.53 -24.65 -7.77
C SER A 30 -6.76 -25.28 -8.45
N MET A 31 -7.24 -24.73 -9.56
CA MET A 31 -8.36 -25.30 -10.33
C MET A 31 -8.00 -26.65 -10.95
N LEU A 32 -6.80 -26.77 -11.54
CA LEU A 32 -6.35 -28.03 -12.15
C LEU A 32 -6.18 -29.12 -11.08
N LEU A 33 -5.53 -28.79 -9.96
CA LEU A 33 -5.34 -29.74 -8.86
C LEU A 33 -6.67 -30.11 -8.19
N ALA A 34 -7.61 -29.18 -8.05
CA ALA A 34 -8.96 -29.48 -7.56
C ALA A 34 -9.75 -30.39 -8.51
N GLY A 35 -9.43 -30.37 -9.81
CA GLY A 35 -9.93 -31.31 -10.81
C GLY A 35 -9.22 -32.68 -10.79
N ASN A 36 -8.42 -32.99 -9.77
CA ASN A 36 -7.61 -34.20 -9.64
C ASN A 36 -6.58 -34.41 -10.77
N ILE A 37 -6.17 -33.33 -11.45
CA ILE A 37 -5.08 -33.39 -12.42
C ILE A 37 -3.76 -33.45 -11.65
N ALA A 38 -2.90 -34.41 -12.02
CA ALA A 38 -1.58 -34.56 -11.42
C ALA A 38 -0.74 -33.28 -11.60
N LEU A 39 0.11 -32.95 -10.61
CA LEU A 39 0.83 -31.68 -10.55
C LEU A 39 1.74 -31.42 -11.76
N ASP A 40 2.43 -32.45 -12.24
CA ASP A 40 3.26 -32.42 -13.43
C ASP A 40 2.44 -32.05 -14.69
N LYS A 41 1.28 -32.68 -14.87
CA LYS A 41 0.35 -32.37 -15.97
C LYS A 41 -0.25 -30.97 -15.82
N ALA A 42 -0.59 -30.56 -14.61
CA ALA A 42 -1.12 -29.23 -14.34
C ALA A 42 -0.11 -28.14 -14.73
N LEU A 43 1.18 -28.32 -14.40
CA LEU A 43 2.24 -27.39 -14.77
C LEU A 43 2.46 -27.35 -16.29
N ALA A 44 2.42 -28.50 -16.97
CA ALA A 44 2.50 -28.55 -18.43
C ALA A 44 1.34 -27.78 -19.10
N ILE A 45 0.10 -27.95 -18.62
CA ILE A 45 -1.06 -27.20 -19.11
C ILE A 45 -0.87 -25.69 -18.90
N ILE A 46 -0.35 -25.26 -17.74
CA ILE A 46 -0.09 -23.84 -17.46
C ILE A 46 1.00 -23.28 -18.40
N GLN A 47 2.03 -24.06 -18.68
CA GLN A 47 3.09 -23.68 -19.62
C GLN A 47 2.53 -23.45 -21.04
N GLU A 48 1.57 -24.27 -21.48
CA GLU A 48 0.93 -24.16 -22.80
C GLU A 48 -0.19 -23.11 -22.85
N SER A 49 -0.73 -22.68 -21.71
CA SER A 49 -1.90 -21.78 -21.61
C SER A 49 -1.75 -20.39 -22.25
N GLY A 50 -0.54 -20.00 -22.68
CA GLY A 50 -0.29 -18.70 -23.29
C GLY A 50 -0.45 -17.49 -22.35
N ALA A 51 -0.53 -17.71 -21.03
CA ALA A 51 -0.77 -16.68 -20.02
C ALA A 51 0.38 -15.65 -19.81
N GLY A 52 1.39 -15.67 -20.68
CA GLY A 52 2.53 -14.75 -20.71
C GLY A 52 3.86 -15.38 -20.30
N LYS A 53 4.96 -14.83 -20.83
CA LYS A 53 6.32 -15.40 -20.71
C LYS A 53 6.75 -15.67 -19.26
N GLU A 54 6.40 -14.79 -18.32
CA GLU A 54 6.76 -14.97 -16.91
C GLU A 54 6.02 -16.13 -16.22
N ILE A 55 4.76 -16.37 -16.60
CA ILE A 55 3.98 -17.51 -16.09
C ILE A 55 4.54 -18.81 -16.65
N GLN A 56 4.81 -18.84 -17.95
CA GLN A 56 5.40 -20.00 -18.63
C GLN A 56 6.76 -20.36 -18.01
N LYS A 57 7.64 -19.37 -17.84
CA LYS A 57 8.95 -19.56 -17.21
C LYS A 57 8.84 -20.05 -15.76
N THR A 58 7.85 -19.58 -15.01
CA THR A 58 7.61 -20.05 -13.64
C THR A 58 7.15 -21.51 -13.63
N ALA A 59 6.23 -21.88 -14.52
CA ALA A 59 5.75 -23.26 -14.66
C ALA A 59 6.88 -24.21 -15.07
N GLU A 60 7.71 -23.79 -16.03
CA GLU A 60 8.89 -24.54 -16.49
C GLU A 60 9.92 -24.74 -15.38
N GLU A 61 10.26 -23.69 -14.63
CA GLU A 61 11.19 -23.78 -13.49
C GLU A 61 10.66 -24.74 -12.41
N LEU A 62 9.36 -24.67 -12.06
CA LEU A 62 8.75 -25.59 -11.10
C LEU A 62 8.72 -27.03 -11.62
N TYR A 63 8.31 -27.23 -12.89
CA TYR A 63 8.25 -28.53 -13.53
C TYR A 63 9.62 -29.22 -13.51
N GLY A 64 10.70 -28.49 -13.81
CA GLY A 64 12.06 -29.04 -13.76
C GLY A 64 12.46 -29.55 -12.37
N HIS A 65 12.10 -28.84 -11.31
CA HIS A 65 12.36 -29.29 -9.93
C HIS A 65 11.51 -30.49 -9.52
N ILE A 66 10.22 -30.49 -9.89
CA ILE A 66 9.27 -31.55 -9.53
C ILE A 66 9.54 -32.84 -10.31
N ALA A 67 9.90 -32.73 -11.60
CA ALA A 67 10.35 -33.86 -12.40
C ALA A 67 11.63 -34.51 -11.83
N GLY A 68 12.45 -33.72 -11.12
CA GLY A 68 13.60 -34.20 -10.36
C GLY A 68 13.26 -34.83 -9.00
N GLY A 69 11.97 -34.93 -8.64
CA GLY A 69 11.49 -35.55 -7.39
C GLY A 69 11.35 -34.59 -6.21
N ALA A 70 11.54 -33.28 -6.40
CA ALA A 70 11.32 -32.31 -5.32
C ALA A 70 9.82 -32.09 -5.07
N ALA A 71 9.47 -31.82 -3.81
CA ALA A 71 8.14 -31.33 -3.45
C ALA A 71 7.88 -29.93 -4.06
N LEU A 72 6.62 -29.59 -4.32
CA LEU A 72 6.20 -28.26 -4.80
C LEU A 72 6.63 -27.17 -3.84
N SER A 73 6.48 -27.39 -2.53
CA SER A 73 6.90 -26.43 -1.50
C SER A 73 8.39 -26.08 -1.60
N GLU A 74 9.25 -27.08 -1.80
CA GLU A 74 10.69 -26.91 -1.99
C GLU A 74 10.98 -26.21 -3.32
N ALA A 75 10.35 -26.63 -4.41
CA ALA A 75 10.47 -25.99 -5.71
C ALA A 75 10.08 -24.50 -5.66
N MET A 76 9.02 -24.14 -4.94
CA MET A 76 8.62 -22.75 -4.73
C MET A 76 9.66 -21.92 -3.97
N LEU A 77 10.40 -22.51 -3.03
CA LEU A 77 11.52 -21.83 -2.35
C LEU A 77 12.72 -21.67 -3.28
N TYR A 78 13.12 -22.73 -3.98
CA TYR A 78 14.29 -22.71 -4.86
C TYR A 78 14.17 -21.70 -6.00
N THR A 79 12.98 -21.57 -6.59
CA THR A 79 12.74 -20.58 -7.65
C THR A 79 12.86 -19.13 -7.15
N GLY A 80 12.66 -18.88 -5.85
CA GLY A 80 12.67 -17.53 -5.27
C GLY A 80 11.55 -16.60 -5.79
N ARG A 81 10.65 -17.11 -6.63
CA ARG A 81 9.55 -16.35 -7.26
C ARG A 81 8.36 -16.15 -6.33
N PHE A 82 8.23 -17.01 -5.33
CA PHE A 82 7.11 -17.07 -4.40
C PHE A 82 7.45 -16.46 -3.03
N ALA A 83 6.42 -16.09 -2.27
CA ALA A 83 6.61 -15.68 -0.88
C ALA A 83 6.93 -16.93 -0.02
N PRO A 84 7.85 -16.84 0.96
CA PRO A 84 8.14 -17.96 1.85
C PRO A 84 6.89 -18.56 2.54
N LEU A 85 5.92 -17.70 2.88
CA LEU A 85 4.63 -18.12 3.43
C LEU A 85 3.89 -19.12 2.55
N LEU A 86 3.84 -18.87 1.24
CA LEU A 86 3.15 -19.77 0.31
C LEU A 86 3.82 -21.14 0.26
N SER A 87 5.16 -21.19 0.29
CA SER A 87 5.88 -22.47 0.32
C SER A 87 5.61 -23.25 1.60
N ALA A 88 5.69 -22.59 2.76
CA ALA A 88 5.41 -23.25 4.04
C ALA A 88 3.98 -23.80 4.10
N MET A 89 3.01 -23.02 3.61
CA MET A 89 1.63 -23.48 3.49
C MET A 89 1.47 -24.62 2.48
N ALA A 90 2.14 -24.53 1.33
CA ALA A 90 2.14 -25.61 0.34
C ALA A 90 2.69 -26.91 0.95
N ARG A 91 3.74 -26.83 1.79
CA ARG A 91 4.33 -28.00 2.47
C ARG A 91 3.29 -28.72 3.32
N THR A 92 2.57 -27.98 4.18
CA THR A 92 1.48 -28.53 4.99
C THR A 92 0.34 -29.09 4.13
N GLY A 93 0.07 -28.45 2.98
CA GLY A 93 -0.91 -28.94 2.00
C GLY A 93 -0.52 -30.23 1.30
N GLU A 94 0.76 -30.41 1.01
CA GLU A 94 1.31 -31.64 0.45
C GLU A 94 1.23 -32.78 1.47
N GLU A 95 1.64 -32.53 2.72
CA GLU A 95 1.64 -33.53 3.79
C GLU A 95 0.23 -33.97 4.18
N SER A 96 -0.74 -33.06 4.12
CA SER A 96 -2.15 -33.32 4.46
C SER A 96 -3.05 -33.66 3.27
N GLY A 97 -2.55 -33.62 2.04
CA GLY A 97 -3.35 -33.79 0.82
C GLY A 97 -4.37 -32.68 0.56
N THR A 98 -4.26 -31.52 1.23
CA THR A 98 -5.18 -30.38 1.08
C THR A 98 -4.61 -29.25 0.22
N LEU A 99 -3.54 -29.50 -0.53
CA LEU A 99 -2.86 -28.52 -1.39
C LEU A 99 -3.81 -27.69 -2.28
N PRO A 100 -4.81 -28.26 -2.99
CA PRO A 100 -5.73 -27.45 -3.80
C PRO A 100 -6.51 -26.40 -2.98
N ARG A 101 -6.91 -26.76 -1.75
CA ARG A 101 -7.63 -25.88 -0.83
C ARG A 101 -6.72 -24.76 -0.33
N ILE A 102 -5.50 -25.09 0.07
CA ILE A 102 -4.52 -24.10 0.54
C ILE A 102 -4.19 -23.08 -0.55
N LEU A 103 -3.93 -23.54 -1.78
CA LEU A 103 -3.65 -22.65 -2.91
C LEU A 103 -4.86 -21.76 -3.21
N THR A 104 -6.08 -22.29 -3.12
CA THR A 104 -7.31 -21.52 -3.31
C THR A 104 -7.47 -20.44 -2.25
N ASN A 105 -7.29 -20.78 -0.97
CA ASN A 105 -7.45 -19.84 0.14
C ASN A 105 -6.38 -18.74 0.09
N TYR A 106 -5.13 -19.10 -0.19
CA TYR A 106 -4.05 -18.13 -0.38
C TYR A 106 -4.31 -17.21 -1.58
N THR A 107 -4.82 -17.75 -2.69
CA THR A 107 -5.18 -16.96 -3.88
C THR A 107 -6.31 -15.96 -3.56
N ASN A 108 -7.35 -16.41 -2.85
CA ASN A 108 -8.45 -15.55 -2.41
C ASN A 108 -7.96 -14.41 -1.50
N ALA A 109 -7.05 -14.70 -0.56
CA ALA A 109 -6.43 -13.69 0.29
C ALA A 109 -5.63 -12.66 -0.53
N LEU A 110 -4.82 -13.12 -1.50
CA LEU A 110 -4.08 -12.21 -2.40
C LEU A 110 -5.01 -11.33 -3.24
N GLU A 111 -6.13 -11.87 -3.73
CA GLU A 111 -7.11 -11.10 -4.47
C GLU A 111 -7.74 -10.00 -3.62
N ARG A 112 -8.13 -10.30 -2.38
CA ARG A 112 -8.66 -9.30 -1.43
C ARG A 112 -7.65 -8.21 -1.11
N GLN A 113 -6.38 -8.56 -0.95
CA GLN A 113 -5.31 -7.58 -0.76
C GLN A 113 -5.13 -6.67 -1.99
N GLU A 114 -5.17 -7.23 -3.20
CA GLU A 114 -5.06 -6.45 -4.44
C GLU A 114 -6.30 -5.59 -4.70
N THR A 115 -7.51 -6.06 -4.37
CA THR A 115 -8.73 -5.24 -4.49
C THR A 115 -8.71 -4.07 -3.52
N THR A 116 -8.32 -4.30 -2.26
CA THR A 116 -8.15 -3.25 -1.25
C THR A 116 -7.13 -2.21 -1.69
N LYS A 117 -5.96 -2.66 -2.18
CA LYS A 117 -4.94 -1.77 -2.71
C LYS A 117 -5.42 -0.95 -3.92
N LYS A 118 -6.17 -1.57 -4.83
CA LYS A 118 -6.79 -0.86 -5.96
C LYS A 118 -7.79 0.18 -5.49
N LYS A 119 -8.66 -0.14 -4.52
CA LYS A 119 -9.60 0.81 -3.93
C LYS A 119 -8.88 2.00 -3.30
N ILE A 120 -7.81 1.76 -2.52
CA ILE A 120 -6.95 2.81 -1.96
C ILE A 120 -6.39 3.71 -3.08
N HIS A 121 -5.84 3.10 -4.13
CA HIS A 121 -5.26 3.86 -5.24
C HIS A 121 -6.31 4.67 -6.01
N GLN A 122 -7.48 4.09 -6.28
CA GLN A 122 -8.58 4.78 -6.96
C GLN A 122 -9.12 5.94 -6.14
N ALA A 123 -9.30 5.74 -4.83
CA ALA A 123 -9.80 6.77 -3.93
C ALA A 123 -8.85 7.98 -3.84
N LEU A 124 -7.54 7.76 -3.91
CA LEU A 124 -6.54 8.84 -3.88
C LEU A 124 -6.27 9.49 -5.24
N MET A 125 -6.60 8.82 -6.35
CA MET A 125 -6.35 9.33 -7.70
C MET A 125 -7.01 10.70 -7.93
N TYR A 126 -8.30 10.80 -7.57
CA TYR A 126 -9.08 12.02 -7.82
C TYR A 126 -8.57 13.23 -7.02
N PRO A 127 -8.36 13.16 -5.68
CA PRO A 127 -7.75 14.25 -4.92
C PRO A 127 -6.38 14.68 -5.45
N VAL A 128 -5.54 13.74 -5.87
CA VAL A 128 -4.21 14.05 -6.44
C VAL A 128 -4.36 14.80 -7.77
N LEU A 129 -5.20 14.32 -8.69
CA LEU A 129 -5.44 14.98 -9.96
C LEU A 129 -5.97 16.41 -9.77
N LEU A 130 -7.01 16.57 -8.94
CA LEU A 130 -7.61 17.87 -8.65
C LEU A 130 -6.60 18.83 -8.02
N THR A 131 -5.80 18.35 -7.06
CA THR A 131 -4.75 19.16 -6.42
C THR A 131 -3.69 19.61 -7.42
N VAL A 132 -3.22 18.71 -8.29
CA VAL A 132 -2.22 19.04 -9.31
C VAL A 132 -2.76 20.09 -10.28
N VAL A 133 -3.98 19.90 -10.80
CA VAL A 133 -4.62 20.87 -11.71
C VAL A 133 -4.83 22.22 -11.01
N SER A 134 -5.31 22.21 -9.76
CA SER A 134 -5.52 23.42 -8.97
C SER A 134 -4.23 24.19 -8.75
N ILE A 135 -3.14 23.50 -8.39
CA ILE A 135 -1.82 24.12 -8.23
C ILE A 135 -1.35 24.71 -9.57
N CYS A 136 -1.49 23.97 -10.67
CA CYS A 136 -1.13 24.47 -12.00
C CYS A 136 -1.88 25.77 -12.36
N VAL A 137 -3.20 25.82 -12.12
CA VAL A 137 -4.01 27.02 -12.37
C VAL A 137 -3.56 28.19 -11.49
N VAL A 138 -3.39 27.97 -10.18
CA VAL A 138 -2.96 29.04 -9.26
C VAL A 138 -1.57 29.56 -9.64
N VAL A 139 -0.62 28.67 -9.93
CA VAL A 139 0.73 29.05 -10.37
C VAL A 139 0.68 29.81 -11.69
N PHE A 140 -0.13 29.37 -12.65
CA PHE A 140 -0.31 30.08 -13.92
C PHE A 140 -0.84 31.51 -13.72
N LEU A 141 -1.84 31.69 -12.86
CA LEU A 141 -2.38 33.01 -12.51
C LEU A 141 -1.33 33.90 -11.83
N LEU A 142 -0.56 33.33 -10.89
CA LEU A 142 0.49 34.06 -10.17
C LEU A 142 1.64 34.49 -11.08
N ILE A 143 2.04 33.69 -12.07
CA ILE A 143 3.21 33.99 -12.91
C ILE A 143 2.83 34.84 -14.13
N ASN A 144 1.68 34.59 -14.76
CA ASN A 144 1.35 35.24 -16.05
C ASN A 144 0.33 36.37 -15.88
N VAL A 145 -0.73 36.13 -15.09
CA VAL A 145 -1.87 37.06 -15.03
C VAL A 145 -1.58 38.22 -14.08
N ILE A 146 -1.15 37.92 -12.85
CA ILE A 146 -0.96 38.94 -11.81
C ILE A 146 0.11 39.98 -12.16
N PRO A 147 1.30 39.62 -12.71
CA PRO A 147 2.29 40.61 -13.11
C PRO A 147 1.79 41.56 -14.20
N SER A 148 1.00 41.06 -15.15
CA SER A 148 0.40 41.87 -16.21
C SER A 148 -0.54 42.95 -15.65
N PHE A 149 -1.32 42.62 -14.61
CA PHE A 149 -2.13 43.63 -13.91
C PHE A 149 -1.29 44.55 -13.03
N ALA A 150 -0.24 44.04 -12.39
CA ALA A 150 0.64 44.85 -11.57
C ALA A 150 1.32 45.98 -12.37
N THR A 151 1.78 45.71 -13.59
CA THR A 151 2.36 46.72 -14.50
C THR A 151 1.31 47.74 -14.92
N LEU A 152 0.11 47.30 -15.29
CA LEU A 152 -0.99 48.20 -15.67
C LEU A 152 -1.35 49.17 -14.53
N PHE A 153 -1.38 48.69 -13.29
CA PHE A 153 -1.71 49.54 -12.14
C PHE A 153 -0.56 50.43 -11.67
N SER A 154 0.71 50.02 -11.85
CA SER A 154 1.85 50.87 -11.53
C SER A 154 1.95 52.06 -12.48
N ASP A 155 1.64 51.85 -13.77
CA ASP A 155 1.66 52.90 -14.79
C ASP A 155 0.56 53.95 -14.56
N ALA A 156 -0.54 53.54 -13.92
CA ALA A 156 -1.61 54.44 -13.50
C ALA A 156 -1.29 55.30 -12.26
N GLY A 157 -0.11 55.13 -11.64
CA GLY A 157 0.35 55.96 -10.52
C GLY A 157 -0.46 55.85 -9.22
N MET A 158 -1.33 54.84 -9.10
CA MET A 158 -2.24 54.69 -7.96
C MET A 158 -1.66 53.86 -6.81
N ARG A 159 -2.11 54.17 -5.58
CA ARG A 159 -1.80 53.35 -4.40
C ARG A 159 -2.66 52.09 -4.41
N LEU A 160 -2.01 50.94 -4.56
CA LEU A 160 -2.67 49.64 -4.59
C LEU A 160 -3.30 49.28 -3.23
N PRO A 161 -4.53 48.72 -3.22
CA PRO A 161 -5.14 48.15 -2.02
C PRO A 161 -4.26 47.09 -1.37
N LEU A 162 -4.46 46.87 -0.07
CA LEU A 162 -3.66 45.92 0.71
C LEU A 162 -3.76 44.47 0.20
N PRO A 163 -4.95 43.94 -0.19
CA PRO A 163 -5.05 42.60 -0.79
C PRO A 163 -4.23 42.44 -2.08
N THR A 164 -4.25 43.46 -2.95
CA THR A 164 -3.48 43.50 -4.20
C THR A 164 -1.97 43.50 -3.94
N ARG A 165 -1.51 44.26 -2.95
CA ARG A 165 -0.08 44.30 -2.56
C ARG A 165 0.41 42.96 -2.01
N ILE A 166 -0.38 42.29 -1.17
CA ILE A 166 -0.06 40.95 -0.68
C ILE A 166 0.04 39.98 -1.86
N LEU A 167 -0.93 40.01 -2.78
CA LEU A 167 -0.97 39.11 -3.91
C LEU A 167 0.21 39.31 -4.87
N ILE A 168 0.59 40.56 -5.16
CA ILE A 168 1.76 40.89 -5.99
C ILE A 168 3.05 40.45 -5.30
N ALA A 169 3.19 40.65 -3.99
CA ALA A 169 4.36 40.18 -3.25
C ALA A 169 4.52 38.65 -3.32
N PHE A 170 3.41 37.90 -3.17
CA PHE A 170 3.40 36.46 -3.39
C PHE A 170 3.73 36.08 -4.84
N SER A 171 3.14 36.76 -5.82
CA SER A 171 3.40 36.55 -7.25
C SER A 171 4.87 36.78 -7.61
N VAL A 172 5.51 37.86 -7.13
CA VAL A 172 6.93 38.14 -7.36
C VAL A 172 7.82 37.11 -6.68
N GLY A 173 7.48 36.68 -5.45
CA GLY A 173 8.19 35.60 -4.76
C GLY A 173 8.12 34.29 -5.54
N VAL A 174 6.93 33.95 -6.07
CA VAL A 174 6.71 32.77 -6.90
C VAL A 174 7.27 32.96 -8.32
N GLY A 175 7.40 34.15 -8.88
CA GLY A 175 8.00 34.37 -10.20
C GLY A 175 9.53 34.23 -10.16
N ASN A 176 10.17 34.87 -9.18
CA ASN A 176 11.64 34.88 -9.05
C ASN A 176 12.19 33.58 -8.46
N ILE A 177 11.49 33.01 -7.47
CA ILE A 177 11.93 31.78 -6.79
C ILE A 177 11.17 30.58 -7.35
N GLY A 178 10.04 30.74 -8.06
CA GLY A 178 9.18 29.62 -8.51
C GLY A 178 9.86 28.52 -9.29
N PRO A 179 10.69 28.80 -10.30
CA PRO A 179 11.45 27.75 -10.97
C PRO A 179 12.33 26.99 -9.98
N LEU A 180 13.02 27.69 -9.08
CA LEU A 180 13.86 27.10 -8.04
C LEU A 180 13.05 26.39 -6.95
N PHE A 181 11.87 26.88 -6.60
CA PHE A 181 10.94 26.33 -5.62
C PHE A 181 10.24 25.09 -6.16
N PHE A 182 9.90 25.06 -7.45
CA PHE A 182 9.38 23.87 -8.14
C PHE A 182 10.48 22.83 -8.29
N LEU A 183 11.71 23.24 -8.59
CA LEU A 183 12.89 22.36 -8.60
C LEU A 183 13.21 21.83 -7.19
N LEU A 184 13.01 22.65 -6.15
CA LEU A 184 13.16 22.28 -4.74
C LEU A 184 12.04 21.34 -4.29
N LEU A 185 10.77 21.58 -4.68
CA LEU A 185 9.64 20.70 -4.39
C LEU A 185 9.80 19.37 -5.10
N LEU A 186 10.21 19.38 -6.36
CA LEU A 186 10.51 18.18 -7.14
C LEU A 186 11.73 17.46 -6.56
N GLY A 187 12.77 18.20 -6.15
CA GLY A 187 13.95 17.69 -5.46
C GLY A 187 13.60 17.08 -4.11
N LEU A 188 12.78 17.74 -3.29
CA LEU A 188 12.29 17.26 -2.01
C LEU A 188 11.38 16.04 -2.19
N PHE A 189 10.53 16.04 -3.21
CA PHE A 189 9.70 14.90 -3.57
C PHE A 189 10.57 13.71 -3.98
N LEU A 190 11.55 13.90 -4.88
CA LEU A 190 12.51 12.88 -5.28
C LEU A 190 13.35 12.38 -4.11
N LEU A 191 13.77 13.28 -3.21
CA LEU A 191 14.56 12.98 -2.02
C LEU A 191 13.72 12.26 -0.97
N LEU A 192 12.43 12.59 -0.81
CA LEU A 192 11.46 11.82 -0.01
C LEU A 192 11.18 10.45 -0.62
N VAL A 193 11.10 10.34 -1.95
CA VAL A 193 10.95 9.07 -2.67
C VAL A 193 12.22 8.21 -2.51
N LEU A 194 13.41 8.80 -2.58
CA LEU A 194 14.67 8.10 -2.34
C LEU A 194 14.85 7.75 -0.86
N ALA A 195 14.56 8.66 0.05
CA ALA A 195 14.63 8.44 1.49
C ALA A 195 13.62 7.37 1.92
N SER A 196 12.41 7.36 1.37
CA SER A 196 11.42 6.29 1.60
C SER A 196 11.81 4.95 0.97
N ARG A 197 12.85 4.89 0.13
CA ARG A 197 13.49 3.64 -0.29
C ARG A 197 14.56 3.18 0.70
N THR A 198 15.19 4.08 1.45
CA THR A 198 16.16 3.75 2.50
C THR A 198 15.50 3.18 3.77
N PRO A 199 16.18 2.31 4.54
CA PRO A 199 15.63 1.76 5.79
C PRO A 199 15.29 2.85 6.81
N VAL A 200 16.16 3.85 6.95
CA VAL A 200 16.01 4.95 7.93
C VAL A 200 14.86 5.87 7.55
N GLY A 201 14.72 6.22 6.27
CA GLY A 201 13.60 7.05 5.82
C GLY A 201 12.26 6.33 5.87
N LYS A 202 12.21 4.99 5.69
CA LYS A 202 10.99 4.20 5.94
C LYS A 202 10.53 4.27 7.39
N VAL A 203 11.45 4.15 8.35
CA VAL A 203 11.13 4.25 9.78
C VAL A 203 10.62 5.65 10.11
N ARG A 204 11.34 6.71 9.72
CA ARG A 204 10.94 8.10 10.01
C ARG A 204 9.61 8.48 9.35
N LEU A 205 9.37 8.06 8.10
CA LEU A 205 8.11 8.31 7.41
C LEU A 205 6.95 7.57 8.10
N HIS A 206 7.18 6.34 8.60
CA HIS A 206 6.20 5.62 9.42
C HIS A 206 5.87 6.37 10.71
N THR A 207 6.89 6.85 11.42
CA THR A 207 6.70 7.62 12.66
C THR A 207 5.95 8.93 12.40
N LEU A 208 6.24 9.61 11.29
CA LEU A 208 5.54 10.85 10.91
C LEU A 208 4.07 10.59 10.57
N ARG A 209 3.78 9.56 9.77
CA ARG A 209 2.41 9.16 9.41
C ARG A 209 1.57 8.78 10.63
N ARG A 210 2.18 8.12 11.62
CA ARG A 210 1.53 7.77 12.89
C ARG A 210 1.13 8.97 13.75
N LYS A 211 1.84 10.10 13.63
CA LYS A 211 1.52 11.32 14.38
C LYS A 211 0.31 12.07 13.84
N ILE A 212 -0.09 11.82 12.60
CA ILE A 212 -1.29 12.42 12.04
C ILE A 212 -2.49 11.56 12.47
N PRO A 213 -3.40 12.07 13.32
CA PRO A 213 -4.40 11.24 14.02
C PRO A 213 -5.28 10.40 13.09
N PHE A 214 -5.62 10.94 11.92
CA PHE A 214 -6.45 10.25 10.93
C PHE A 214 -5.65 9.20 10.13
N LEU A 215 -4.51 9.59 9.55
CA LEU A 215 -3.67 8.72 8.73
C LEU A 215 -3.03 7.58 9.54
N GLY A 216 -2.63 7.85 10.79
CA GLY A 216 -2.04 6.84 11.67
C GLY A 216 -3.04 5.74 12.05
N ARG A 217 -4.30 6.10 12.28
CA ARG A 217 -5.38 5.12 12.54
C ARG A 217 -5.66 4.28 11.30
N LEU A 218 -5.80 4.90 10.13
CA LEU A 218 -6.04 4.19 8.87
C LEU A 218 -4.88 3.25 8.51
N ASP A 219 -3.63 3.68 8.69
CA ASP A 219 -2.44 2.85 8.48
C ASP A 219 -2.43 1.61 9.38
N ARG A 220 -2.74 1.81 10.67
CA ARG A 220 -2.90 0.71 11.62
C ARG A 220 -4.01 -0.26 11.20
N ASP A 221 -5.16 0.26 10.78
CA ASP A 221 -6.32 -0.56 10.41
C ASP A 221 -6.02 -1.38 9.15
N ILE A 222 -5.33 -0.81 8.15
CA ILE A 222 -4.85 -1.53 6.96
C ILE A 222 -3.89 -2.66 7.34
N HIS A 223 -2.91 -2.38 8.20
CA HIS A 223 -1.95 -3.41 8.66
C HIS A 223 -2.63 -4.50 9.47
N THR A 224 -3.58 -4.13 10.34
CA THR A 224 -4.31 -5.09 11.16
C THR A 224 -5.26 -5.94 10.32
N ALA A 225 -5.95 -5.36 9.34
CA ALA A 225 -6.82 -6.10 8.41
C ALA A 225 -6.01 -7.16 7.64
N ARG A 226 -4.86 -6.77 7.10
CA ARG A 226 -3.95 -7.68 6.40
C ARG A 226 -3.46 -8.81 7.30
N LEU A 227 -3.07 -8.50 8.55
CA LEU A 227 -2.67 -9.52 9.51
C LEU A 227 -3.82 -10.47 9.83
N ALA A 228 -5.03 -9.95 10.06
CA ALA A 228 -6.21 -10.76 10.34
C ALA A 228 -6.53 -11.72 9.18
N GLU A 229 -6.42 -11.27 7.93
CA GLU A 229 -6.56 -12.15 6.76
C GLU A 229 -5.51 -13.27 6.74
N LEU A 230 -4.25 -12.95 7.01
CA LEU A 230 -3.17 -13.93 7.04
C LEU A 230 -3.36 -14.92 8.19
N MET A 231 -3.83 -14.45 9.36
CA MET A 231 -4.13 -15.33 10.50
C MET A 231 -5.35 -16.20 10.25
N ALA A 232 -6.39 -15.70 9.59
CA ALA A 232 -7.53 -16.52 9.18
C ALA A 232 -7.08 -17.65 8.26
N LEU A 233 -6.23 -17.31 7.29
CA LEU A 233 -5.63 -18.29 6.39
C LEU A 233 -4.76 -19.32 7.15
N PHE A 234 -3.99 -18.88 8.15
CA PHE A 234 -3.20 -19.75 9.02
C PHE A 234 -4.07 -20.78 9.76
N PHE A 235 -5.13 -20.31 10.44
CA PHE A 235 -5.99 -21.18 11.23
C PHE A 235 -6.83 -22.15 10.40
N GLU A 236 -6.99 -21.90 9.09
CA GLU A 236 -7.57 -22.87 8.15
C GLU A 236 -6.56 -23.91 7.65
N SER A 237 -5.26 -23.63 7.76
CA SER A 237 -4.17 -24.40 7.14
C SER A 237 -3.40 -25.30 8.10
N ASN A 238 -3.73 -25.29 9.41
CA ASN A 238 -3.11 -26.12 10.46
C ASN A 238 -1.57 -26.07 10.48
N VAL A 239 -0.99 -24.91 10.17
CA VAL A 239 0.45 -24.67 10.31
C VAL A 239 0.77 -24.41 11.80
N ASP A 240 2.03 -24.53 12.23
CA ASP A 240 2.45 -24.11 13.57
C ASP A 240 2.43 -22.56 13.70
N LEU A 241 1.87 -22.03 14.79
CA LEU A 241 1.66 -20.59 14.98
C LEU A 241 2.98 -19.81 15.09
N LEU A 242 3.97 -20.37 15.79
CA LEU A 242 5.27 -19.72 15.96
C LEU A 242 6.00 -19.67 14.61
N GLN A 243 6.01 -20.78 13.88
CA GLN A 243 6.56 -20.83 12.52
C GLN A 243 5.87 -19.81 11.61
N PHE A 244 4.54 -19.72 11.66
CA PHE A 244 3.78 -18.76 10.87
C PHE A 244 4.14 -17.30 11.20
N LEU A 245 4.22 -16.94 12.49
CA LEU A 245 4.59 -15.60 12.91
C LEU A 245 6.02 -15.21 12.50
N ASP A 246 6.97 -16.14 12.57
CA ASP A 246 8.33 -15.90 12.10
C ASP A 246 8.38 -15.67 10.58
N ILE A 247 7.68 -16.51 9.81
CA ILE A 247 7.56 -16.33 8.35
C ILE A 247 6.92 -14.98 8.00
N LEU A 248 5.88 -14.55 8.73
CA LEU A 248 5.27 -13.24 8.55
C LEU A 248 6.25 -12.10 8.85
N ALA A 249 7.00 -12.19 9.95
CA ALA A 249 7.99 -11.18 10.33
C ALA A 249 9.09 -11.04 9.26
N GLN A 250 9.56 -12.15 8.71
CA GLN A 250 10.54 -12.16 7.61
C GLN A 250 9.93 -11.64 6.29
N GLY A 251 8.65 -11.93 6.05
CA GLY A 251 7.94 -11.57 4.82
C GLY A 251 7.49 -10.12 4.73
N THR A 252 7.27 -9.43 5.86
CA THR A 252 6.82 -8.03 5.84
C THR A 252 7.95 -7.05 5.49
N LYS A 253 7.61 -6.02 4.70
CA LYS A 253 8.51 -4.90 4.37
C LYS A 253 8.44 -3.78 5.40
N ASN A 254 7.43 -3.78 6.26
CA ASN A 254 7.27 -2.79 7.32
C ASN A 254 8.13 -3.19 8.51
N ILE A 255 9.13 -2.36 8.82
CA ILE A 255 10.09 -2.62 9.91
C ILE A 255 9.38 -2.59 11.27
N ALA A 256 8.41 -1.69 11.46
CA ALA A 256 7.65 -1.64 12.70
C ALA A 256 6.78 -2.88 12.86
N GLU A 257 6.04 -3.29 11.81
CA GLU A 257 5.25 -4.53 11.84
C GLU A 257 6.13 -5.75 12.12
N ARG A 258 7.32 -5.84 11.50
CA ARG A 258 8.28 -6.92 11.74
C ARG A 258 8.68 -7.03 13.22
N GLU A 259 9.02 -5.90 13.83
CA GLU A 259 9.47 -5.89 15.23
C GLU A 259 8.32 -6.24 16.20
N ASN A 260 7.11 -5.77 15.91
CA ASN A 260 5.93 -6.13 16.69
C ASN A 260 5.59 -7.62 16.53
N LEU A 261 5.68 -8.19 15.33
CA LEU A 261 5.49 -9.64 15.12
C LEU A 261 6.54 -10.47 15.86
N ARG A 262 7.81 -10.02 15.91
CA ARG A 262 8.87 -10.67 16.71
C ARG A 262 8.58 -10.60 18.21
N THR A 263 8.07 -9.47 18.67
CA THR A 263 7.66 -9.29 20.07
C THR A 263 6.50 -10.23 20.41
N VAL A 264 5.50 -10.34 19.53
CA VAL A 264 4.37 -11.28 19.69
C VAL A 264 4.87 -12.73 19.70
N HIS A 265 5.72 -13.11 18.75
CA HIS A 265 6.32 -14.45 18.70
C HIS A 265 7.06 -14.79 19.99
N ALA A 266 7.91 -13.88 20.48
CA ALA A 266 8.62 -14.05 21.74
C ALA A 266 7.65 -14.16 22.92
N GLY A 267 6.60 -13.33 22.98
CA GLY A 267 5.59 -13.39 24.05
C GLY A 267 4.90 -14.76 24.12
N ILE A 268 4.45 -15.28 22.98
CA ILE A 268 3.80 -16.61 22.90
C ILE A 268 4.78 -17.73 23.29
N LEU A 269 6.04 -17.65 22.84
CA LEU A 269 7.08 -18.62 23.21
C LEU A 269 7.33 -18.66 24.73
N HIS A 270 7.18 -17.53 25.43
CA HIS A 270 7.29 -17.43 26.89
C HIS A 270 5.96 -17.71 27.64
N GLY A 271 4.93 -18.20 26.94
CA GLY A 271 3.67 -18.64 27.55
C GLY A 271 2.59 -17.55 27.67
N MET A 272 2.74 -16.40 27.01
CA MET A 272 1.63 -15.45 26.89
C MET A 272 0.52 -16.04 26.01
N SER A 273 -0.72 -15.71 26.35
CA SER A 273 -1.87 -15.94 25.47
C SER A 273 -1.68 -15.19 24.13
N VAL A 274 -2.31 -15.68 23.06
CA VAL A 274 -2.18 -15.04 21.73
C VAL A 274 -2.69 -13.60 21.79
N SER A 275 -3.84 -13.41 22.45
CA SER A 275 -4.45 -12.09 22.60
C SER A 275 -3.57 -11.13 23.42
N ASP A 276 -2.96 -11.58 24.52
CA ASP A 276 -2.09 -10.72 25.34
C ASP A 276 -0.77 -10.38 24.65
N ALA A 277 -0.20 -11.33 23.90
CA ALA A 277 0.99 -11.08 23.11
C ALA A 277 0.76 -9.95 22.09
N PHE A 278 -0.37 -9.97 21.37
CA PHE A 278 -0.76 -8.88 20.48
C PHE A 278 -1.08 -7.58 21.23
N HIS A 279 -1.76 -7.66 22.37
CA HIS A 279 -2.08 -6.50 23.21
C HIS A 279 -0.82 -5.75 23.65
N SER A 280 0.23 -6.47 24.08
CA SER A 280 1.48 -5.92 24.61
C SER A 280 2.19 -4.96 23.66
N THR A 281 1.98 -5.11 22.35
CA THR A 281 2.62 -4.29 21.33
C THR A 281 2.03 -2.89 21.20
N GLY A 282 0.74 -2.71 21.56
CA GLY A 282 -0.02 -1.49 21.27
C GLY A 282 -0.11 -1.10 19.78
N PHE A 283 0.35 -1.97 18.87
CA PHE A 283 0.48 -1.66 17.44
C PHE A 283 -0.82 -1.86 16.68
N TYR A 284 -1.59 -2.89 17.05
CA TYR A 284 -2.75 -3.37 16.30
C TYR A 284 -4.07 -2.72 16.73
N ASN A 285 -5.10 -2.84 15.90
CA ASN A 285 -6.43 -2.34 16.22
C ASN A 285 -6.98 -3.02 17.51
N PRO A 286 -7.50 -2.28 18.50
CA PRO A 286 -8.04 -2.88 19.74
C PRO A 286 -9.18 -3.88 19.52
N VAL A 287 -10.00 -3.69 18.47
CA VAL A 287 -11.08 -4.61 18.13
C VAL A 287 -10.51 -5.97 17.71
N PHE A 288 -9.41 -5.98 16.97
CA PHE A 288 -8.71 -7.21 16.59
C PHE A 288 -8.23 -7.98 17.82
N VAL A 289 -7.54 -7.30 18.75
CA VAL A 289 -7.05 -7.90 19.99
C VAL A 289 -8.20 -8.45 20.85
N SER A 290 -9.30 -7.70 20.95
CA SER A 290 -10.49 -8.12 21.70
C SER A 290 -11.13 -9.36 21.09
N MET A 291 -11.20 -9.43 19.75
CA MET A 291 -11.74 -10.60 19.05
C MET A 291 -10.83 -11.82 19.16
N LEU A 292 -9.51 -11.64 19.13
CA LEU A 292 -8.59 -12.75 19.41
C LEU A 292 -8.84 -13.32 20.81
N ARG A 293 -9.04 -12.46 21.82
CA ARG A 293 -9.37 -12.91 23.18
C ARG A 293 -10.66 -13.72 23.23
N VAL A 294 -11.73 -13.22 22.59
CA VAL A 294 -13.00 -13.96 22.48
C VAL A 294 -12.82 -15.31 21.77
N GLY A 295 -12.05 -15.35 20.68
CA GLY A 295 -11.75 -16.57 19.95
C GLY A 295 -10.92 -17.57 20.75
N GLU A 296 -9.99 -17.08 21.58
CA GLU A 296 -9.15 -17.88 22.47
C GLU A 296 -9.98 -18.46 23.63
N GLU A 297 -10.79 -17.64 24.30
CA GLU A 297 -11.67 -18.07 25.41
C GLU A 297 -12.77 -19.05 24.97
N SER A 298 -13.31 -18.87 23.76
CA SER A 298 -14.35 -19.75 23.20
C SER A 298 -13.80 -20.98 22.45
N GLY A 299 -12.48 -21.04 22.23
CA GLY A 299 -11.86 -22.07 21.39
C GLY A 299 -12.17 -21.96 19.89
N GLN A 300 -12.78 -20.85 19.44
CA GLN A 300 -13.21 -20.62 18.06
C GLN A 300 -12.35 -19.60 17.30
N ILE A 301 -11.05 -19.53 17.62
CA ILE A 301 -10.13 -18.53 17.07
C ILE A 301 -10.09 -18.50 15.53
N SER A 302 -10.22 -19.66 14.87
CA SER A 302 -10.28 -19.75 13.41
C SER A 302 -11.46 -18.97 12.82
N GLN A 303 -12.67 -19.24 13.33
CA GLN A 303 -13.90 -18.58 12.88
C GLN A 303 -13.89 -17.09 13.21
N VAL A 304 -13.48 -16.73 14.43
CA VAL A 304 -13.42 -15.34 14.87
C VAL A 304 -12.39 -14.54 14.06
N THR A 305 -11.25 -15.13 13.73
CA THR A 305 -10.22 -14.48 12.91
C THR A 305 -10.70 -14.24 11.47
N ALA A 306 -11.45 -15.17 10.89
CA ALA A 306 -12.07 -14.98 9.58
C ALA A 306 -13.12 -13.86 9.59
N SER A 307 -13.96 -13.79 10.63
CA SER A 307 -14.97 -12.73 10.80
C SER A 307 -14.34 -11.35 11.00
N ILE A 308 -13.32 -11.24 11.86
CA ILE A 308 -12.66 -9.95 12.10
C ILE A 308 -11.85 -9.47 10.90
N ALA A 309 -11.27 -10.39 10.09
CA ALA A 309 -10.62 -10.03 8.84
C ALA A 309 -11.59 -9.36 7.86
N ALA A 310 -12.79 -9.95 7.67
CA ALA A 310 -13.82 -9.37 6.82
C ALA A 310 -14.35 -8.03 7.35
N TYR A 311 -14.54 -7.92 8.68
CA TYR A 311 -14.97 -6.67 9.31
C TYR A 311 -13.94 -5.55 9.12
N LEU A 312 -12.65 -5.82 9.36
CA LEU A 312 -11.60 -4.82 9.23
C LEU A 312 -11.38 -4.37 7.78
N ASP A 313 -11.50 -5.28 6.81
CA ASP A 313 -11.48 -4.90 5.39
C ASP A 313 -12.61 -3.91 5.07
N LEU A 314 -13.83 -4.21 5.51
CA LEU A 314 -14.97 -3.34 5.31
C LEU A 314 -14.82 -1.99 6.05
N ASP A 315 -14.31 -2.00 7.28
CA ASP A 315 -14.05 -0.78 8.05
C ASP A 315 -12.99 0.11 7.39
N VAL A 316 -11.90 -0.48 6.88
CA VAL A 316 -10.86 0.23 6.11
C VAL A 316 -11.47 0.88 4.86
N GLN A 317 -12.32 0.15 4.12
CA GLN A 317 -12.97 0.67 2.92
C GLN A 317 -13.91 1.84 3.24
N MET A 318 -14.74 1.73 4.28
CA MET A 318 -15.65 2.80 4.70
C MET A 318 -14.88 4.04 5.17
N ARG A 319 -13.81 3.87 5.95
CA ARG A 319 -12.96 4.97 6.42
C ARG A 319 -12.29 5.68 5.27
N LEU A 320 -11.74 4.93 4.31
CA LEU A 320 -11.14 5.48 3.11
C LEU A 320 -12.17 6.30 2.32
N GLN A 321 -13.36 5.76 2.09
CA GLN A 321 -14.42 6.46 1.35
C GLN A 321 -14.85 7.76 2.04
N ARG A 322 -15.01 7.76 3.36
CA ARG A 322 -15.30 8.97 4.15
C ARG A 322 -14.17 9.99 4.08
N ALA A 323 -12.92 9.53 4.15
CA ALA A 323 -11.74 10.39 4.00
C ALA A 323 -11.79 11.15 2.67
N THR A 324 -12.03 10.43 1.59
CA THR A 324 -12.00 10.98 0.24
C THR A 324 -13.22 11.84 -0.06
N ALA A 325 -14.39 11.49 0.47
CA ALA A 325 -15.61 12.28 0.31
C ALA A 325 -15.52 13.65 1.00
N LEU A 326 -14.75 13.78 2.10
CA LEU A 326 -14.53 15.07 2.78
C LEU A 326 -13.43 15.90 2.12
N LEU A 327 -12.45 15.25 1.48
CA LEU A 327 -11.36 15.94 0.79
C LEU A 327 -11.86 16.75 -0.40
N GLU A 328 -12.85 16.27 -1.15
CA GLU A 328 -13.37 16.95 -2.33
C GLU A 328 -14.00 18.32 -2.01
N PRO A 329 -15.00 18.43 -1.10
CA PRO A 329 -15.53 19.73 -0.70
C PRO A 329 -14.49 20.66 -0.09
N ALA A 330 -13.55 20.12 0.69
CA ALA A 330 -12.47 20.91 1.29
C ALA A 330 -11.55 21.52 0.22
N LEU A 331 -11.18 20.74 -0.80
CA LEU A 331 -10.38 21.22 -1.93
C LEU A 331 -11.11 22.28 -2.75
N ILE A 332 -12.41 22.08 -3.01
CA ILE A 332 -13.24 23.06 -3.72
C ILE A 332 -13.32 24.36 -2.93
N LEU A 333 -13.65 24.32 -1.63
CA LEU A 333 -13.73 25.51 -0.77
C LEU A 333 -12.39 26.26 -0.72
N LEU A 334 -11.29 25.52 -0.59
CA LEU A 334 -9.95 26.11 -0.60
C LEU A 334 -9.63 26.78 -1.95
N LEU A 335 -9.96 26.12 -3.08
CA LEU A 335 -9.75 26.68 -4.40
C LEU A 335 -10.63 27.91 -4.64
N SER A 336 -11.91 27.85 -4.27
CA SER A 336 -12.83 28.98 -4.35
C SER A 336 -12.35 30.16 -3.51
N PHE A 337 -11.81 29.90 -2.31
CA PHE A 337 -11.22 30.94 -1.48
C PHE A 337 -9.99 31.57 -2.15
N VAL A 338 -9.07 30.77 -2.68
CA VAL A 338 -7.86 31.26 -3.35
C VAL A 338 -8.21 32.06 -4.62
N ILE A 339 -9.09 31.53 -5.48
CA ILE A 339 -9.51 32.21 -6.71
C ILE A 339 -10.30 33.48 -6.36
N GLY A 340 -11.24 33.41 -5.41
CA GLY A 340 -12.00 34.56 -4.95
C GLY A 340 -11.11 35.67 -4.39
N PHE A 341 -10.08 35.30 -3.62
CA PHE A 341 -9.08 36.25 -3.14
C PHE A 341 -8.32 36.92 -4.30
N ILE A 342 -7.90 36.14 -5.31
CA ILE A 342 -7.22 36.68 -6.51
C ILE A 342 -8.13 37.66 -7.26
N VAL A 343 -9.38 37.27 -7.52
CA VAL A 343 -10.34 38.11 -8.24
C VAL A 343 -10.60 39.40 -7.49
N LEU A 344 -10.83 39.35 -6.17
CA LEU A 344 -11.07 40.53 -5.36
C LEU A 344 -9.86 41.46 -5.32
N ALA A 345 -8.66 40.89 -5.22
CA ALA A 345 -7.41 41.64 -5.25
C ALA A 345 -7.18 42.38 -6.58
N ILE A 346 -7.67 41.85 -7.71
CA ILE A 346 -7.59 42.52 -9.02
C ILE A 346 -8.75 43.50 -9.24
N ALA A 347 -9.97 43.14 -8.83
CA ALA A 347 -11.17 43.94 -9.07
C ALA A 347 -11.18 45.25 -8.24
N MET A 348 -10.71 45.21 -7.00
CA MET A 348 -10.66 46.40 -6.12
C MET A 348 -9.94 47.61 -6.75
N PRO A 349 -8.68 47.50 -7.23
CA PRO A 349 -8.03 48.61 -7.90
C PRO A 349 -8.72 49.01 -9.21
N MET A 350 -9.33 48.07 -9.95
CA MET A 350 -10.10 48.40 -11.16
C MET A 350 -11.30 49.31 -10.85
N PHE A 351 -12.09 49.01 -9.81
CA PHE A 351 -13.20 49.87 -9.39
C PHE A 351 -12.71 51.25 -8.94
N ASN A 352 -11.57 51.31 -8.24
CA ASN A 352 -10.96 52.59 -7.87
C ASN A 352 -10.53 53.41 -9.09
N MET A 353 -10.08 52.77 -10.18
CA MET A 353 -9.76 53.48 -11.42
C MET A 353 -11.02 54.08 -12.04
N VAL A 354 -12.09 53.28 -12.20
CA VAL A 354 -13.35 53.76 -12.82
C VAL A 354 -13.93 54.95 -12.05
N ASN A 355 -14.02 54.85 -10.71
CA ASN A 355 -14.53 55.95 -9.89
C ASN A 355 -13.66 57.21 -9.92
N LEU A 356 -12.38 57.11 -10.31
CA LEU A 356 -11.49 58.26 -10.47
C LEU A 356 -11.73 58.99 -11.81
N TYR A 357 -12.29 58.32 -12.82
CA TYR A 357 -12.62 58.90 -14.13
C TYR A 357 -14.05 59.46 -14.20
N ASP A 358 -14.92 59.12 -13.25
CA ASP A 358 -16.29 59.67 -13.11
C ASP A 358 -16.34 60.97 -12.26
N LEU A 359 -15.17 61.55 -11.93
CA LEU A 359 -14.97 62.87 -11.32
C LEU A 359 -14.23 63.78 -12.31
#